data_AF-A0A0D6JDL3-F1
#
_entry.id   AF-A0A0D6JDL3-F1
#
_cell.length_a   1.000
_cell.length_b   1.000
_cell.length_c   1.000
_cell.angle_alpha   90.00
_cell.angle_beta   90.00
_cell.angle_gamma   90.00
#
_symmetry.space_group_name_H-M   'P 1'
#
loop_
_entity.id
_entity.type
_entity.pdbx_description
1 polymer ?
#
loop_
_entity_poly.entity_id
_entity_poly.type
_entity_poly.pdbx_seq_one_letter_code
_entity_poly.pdbx_strand_id
1 'polypeptide(L)'
;MRTYLISYDLANPNAKKHALAEIIMGLGVRWARPLEQIWYLTTDDSQEDIEARLSWLLGDEDGLLIQAVEDPAVLTNTSIRWFRRRGAAAAVTAEGTGANVVAFSQRDAEADAIVEGFGGAEETLADFRAAS
;
A
#
# COMPACT_ATOMS: atom_id res chain seq x y z
N MET A 1 3.21 -13.52 17.97
CA MET A 1 3.11 -12.23 17.25
C MET A 1 2.73 -11.11 18.21
N ARG A 2 3.68 -10.23 18.51
CA ARG A 2 3.47 -9.01 19.31
C ARG A 2 3.69 -7.79 18.43
N THR A 3 3.06 -6.67 18.78
CA THR A 3 3.27 -5.39 18.11
C THR A 3 4.12 -4.51 19.01
N TYR A 4 5.18 -3.93 18.45
CA TYR A 4 6.09 -3.03 19.12
C TYR A 4 6.01 -1.65 18.46
N LEU A 5 6.03 -0.61 19.29
CA LEU A 5 6.36 0.74 18.91
C LEU A 5 7.87 0.88 18.97
N ILE A 6 8.48 1.30 17.85
CA ILE A 6 9.89 1.60 17.75
C ILE A 6 10.01 3.09 17.43
N SER A 7 10.67 3.82 18.31
CA SER A 7 11.04 5.22 18.08
C SER A 7 12.55 5.34 18.20
N TYR A 8 13.16 6.07 17.28
CA TYR A 8 14.59 6.37 17.35
C TYR A 8 14.83 7.87 17.19
N ASP A 9 15.93 8.35 17.74
CA ASP A 9 16.43 9.71 17.55
C ASP A 9 17.90 9.61 17.15
N LEU A 10 18.27 10.22 16.03
CA LEU A 10 19.60 10.06 15.44
C LEU A 10 20.32 11.41 15.45
N ALA A 11 21.50 11.45 16.05
CA ALA A 11 22.35 12.64 16.04
C ALA A 11 22.80 13.00 14.62
N ASN A 12 23.00 12.00 13.76
CA ASN A 12 23.27 12.20 12.33
C ASN A 12 22.28 11.41 11.44
N PRO A 13 21.18 12.05 11.00
CA PRO A 13 20.08 11.37 10.33
C PRO A 13 20.41 10.84 8.92
N ASN A 14 21.26 11.52 8.16
CA ASN A 14 21.37 11.25 6.72
C ASN A 14 22.07 9.93 6.37
N ALA A 15 22.93 9.41 7.25
CA ALA A 15 23.68 8.19 6.98
C ALA A 15 22.94 6.91 7.43
N LYS A 16 22.23 6.98 8.58
CA LYS A 16 21.74 5.78 9.28
C LYS A 16 20.26 5.48 9.08
N LYS A 17 19.45 6.47 8.70
CA LYS A 17 17.99 6.33 8.52
C LYS A 17 17.60 5.21 7.57
N HIS A 18 18.27 5.13 6.42
CA HIS A 18 17.91 4.15 5.40
C HIS A 18 18.22 2.72 5.85
N ALA A 19 19.38 2.51 6.46
CA ALA A 19 19.78 1.20 6.99
C ALA A 19 18.86 0.73 8.13
N LEU A 20 18.44 1.63 9.04
CA LEU A 20 17.46 1.29 10.09
C LEU A 20 16.12 0.88 9.50
N ALA A 21 15.62 1.62 8.50
CA ALA A 21 14.37 1.29 7.83
C ALA A 21 14.41 -0.11 7.20
N GLU A 22 15.49 -0.44 6.48
CA GLU A 22 15.66 -1.77 5.87
C GLU A 22 15.67 -2.90 6.91
N ILE A 23 16.34 -2.70 8.05
CA ILE A 23 16.36 -3.69 9.15
C ILE A 23 14.96 -3.87 9.73
N ILE A 24 14.24 -2.78 10.05
CA ILE A 24 12.89 -2.84 10.62
C ILE A 24 11.93 -3.56 9.66
N MET A 25 12.00 -3.26 8.36
CA MET A 25 11.20 -3.93 7.32
C MET A 25 11.57 -5.42 7.18
N GLY A 26 12.83 -5.79 7.39
CA GLY A 26 13.29 -7.17 7.33
C GLY A 26 12.85 -8.04 8.51
N LEU A 27 12.78 -7.46 9.71
CA LEU A 27 12.40 -8.15 10.96
C LEU A 27 10.88 -8.40 11.03
N GLY A 28 10.08 -7.45 10.53
CA GLY A 28 8.63 -7.49 10.67
C GLY A 28 7.92 -8.46 9.74
N VAL A 29 6.86 -9.10 10.25
CA VAL A 29 5.82 -9.72 9.41
C VAL A 29 4.98 -8.62 8.74
N ARG A 30 4.64 -7.60 9.53
CA ARG A 30 4.02 -6.35 9.07
C ARG A 30 4.61 -5.16 9.81
N TRP A 31 4.63 -4.01 9.16
CA TRP A 31 5.06 -2.77 9.76
C TRP A 31 4.21 -1.61 9.29
N ALA A 32 4.20 -0.53 10.05
CA ALA A 32 3.63 0.74 9.62
C ALA A 32 4.56 1.88 10.05
N ARG A 33 4.57 2.95 9.27
CA ARG A 33 5.41 4.11 9.51
C ARG A 33 4.54 5.37 9.56
N PRO A 34 3.98 5.71 10.73
CA PRO A 34 3.17 6.92 10.89
C PRO A 34 3.99 8.21 10.74
N LEU A 35 5.22 8.22 11.26
CA LEU A 35 6.15 9.34 11.19
C LEU A 35 7.53 8.84 10.76
N GLU A 36 8.41 9.77 10.38
CA GLU A 36 9.72 9.42 9.84
C GLU A 36 10.56 8.56 10.79
N GLN A 37 10.45 8.82 12.10
CA GLN A 37 11.25 8.23 13.17
C GLN A 37 10.49 7.22 14.02
N ILE A 38 9.19 7.03 13.73
CA ILE A 38 8.29 6.20 14.51
C ILE A 38 7.76 5.08 13.63
N TRP A 39 7.88 3.86 14.14
CA TRP A 39 7.49 2.64 13.46
C TRP A 39 6.62 1.79 14.38
N TYR A 40 5.60 1.18 13.80
CA TYR A 40 4.92 0.04 14.40
C TYR A 40 5.42 -1.21 13.70
N LEU A 41 5.86 -2.19 14.47
CA LEU A 41 6.38 -3.44 13.98
C LEU A 41 5.60 -4.59 14.60
N THR A 42 5.06 -5.50 13.81
CA THR A 42 4.55 -6.78 14.32
C THR A 42 5.50 -7.89 13.91
N THR A 43 6.06 -8.58 14.91
CA THR A 43 6.96 -9.72 14.74
C THR A 43 6.69 -10.79 15.80
N ASP A 44 7.27 -11.97 15.59
CA ASP A 44 7.37 -13.05 16.58
C ASP A 44 8.64 -12.95 17.44
N ASP A 45 9.60 -12.10 17.05
CA ASP A 45 10.82 -11.87 17.82
C ASP A 45 10.54 -11.20 19.18
N SER A 46 11.44 -11.44 20.13
CA SER A 46 11.42 -10.79 21.44
C SER A 46 11.84 -9.32 21.33
N GLN A 47 11.53 -8.54 22.37
CA GLN A 47 12.00 -7.16 22.45
C GLN A 47 13.53 -7.09 22.46
N GLU A 48 14.19 -7.99 23.19
CA GLU A 48 15.65 -8.02 23.31
C GLU A 48 16.33 -8.32 21.97
N ASP A 49 15.75 -9.21 21.15
CA ASP A 49 16.27 -9.53 19.82
C ASP A 49 16.20 -8.33 18.87
N ILE A 50 15.09 -7.59 18.91
CA ILE A 50 14.90 -6.37 18.11
C ILE A 50 15.91 -5.31 18.54
N GLU A 51 16.08 -5.11 19.86
CA GLU A 51 17.03 -4.17 20.42
C GLU A 51 18.47 -4.52 20.04
N ALA A 52 18.88 -5.79 20.16
CA ALA A 52 20.21 -6.25 19.77
C ALA A 52 20.50 -6.00 18.27
N ARG A 53 19.49 -6.13 17.41
CA ARG A 53 19.62 -5.88 15.97
C ARG A 53 19.78 -4.40 15.63
N LEU A 54 19.03 -3.53 16.33
CA LEU A 54 19.01 -2.09 16.05
C LEU A 54 20.17 -1.36 16.73
N SER A 55 20.53 -1.78 17.95
CA SER A 55 21.64 -1.20 18.73
C SER A 55 22.98 -1.26 17.98
N TRP A 56 23.20 -2.29 17.16
CA TRP A 56 24.43 -2.41 16.35
C TRP A 56 24.63 -1.26 15.35
N LEU A 57 23.55 -0.58 14.93
CA LEU A 57 23.60 0.52 13.98
C LEU A 57 23.56 1.91 14.68
N LEU A 58 23.20 1.94 15.95
CA LEU A 58 23.12 3.15 16.77
C LEU A 58 24.50 3.47 17.37
N GLY A 59 24.85 4.75 17.42
CA GLY A 59 26.02 5.25 18.13
C GLY A 59 25.67 5.69 19.56
N ASP A 60 26.68 6.04 20.36
CA ASP A 60 26.50 6.44 21.76
C ASP A 60 25.58 7.66 21.97
N GLU A 61 25.43 8.51 20.96
CA GLU A 61 24.57 9.71 21.02
C GLU A 61 23.19 9.50 20.38
N ASP A 62 22.90 8.29 19.88
CA ASP A 62 21.62 7.97 19.26
C ASP A 62 20.65 7.36 20.29
N GLY A 63 19.39 7.79 20.27
CA GLY A 63 18.34 7.28 21.15
C GLY A 63 17.51 6.17 20.50
N LEU A 64 17.14 5.14 21.27
CA LEU A 64 16.23 4.07 20.85
C LEU A 64 15.22 3.77 21.96
N LEU A 65 13.94 3.72 21.58
CA LEU A 65 12.84 3.30 22.43
C LEU A 65 12.09 2.16 21.72
N ILE A 66 11.99 1.02 22.38
CA ILE A 66 11.17 -0.11 21.95
C ILE A 66 10.16 -0.39 23.05
N GLN A 67 8.87 -0.39 22.71
CA GLN A 67 7.79 -0.64 23.65
C GLN A 67 6.77 -1.62 23.07
N ALA A 68 6.41 -2.64 23.84
CA ALA A 68 5.30 -3.53 23.49
C ALA A 68 3.95 -2.79 23.59
N VAL A 69 3.09 -3.00 22.59
CA VAL A 69 1.74 -2.41 22.53
C VAL A 69 0.71 -3.49 22.86
N GLU A 70 -0.07 -3.29 23.92
CA GLU A 70 -1.02 -4.30 24.43
C GLU A 70 -2.34 -4.39 23.63
N ASP A 71 -2.67 -3.41 22.77
CA ASP A 71 -3.92 -3.40 22.00
C ASP A 71 -3.74 -3.05 20.49
N PRO A 72 -3.43 -4.03 19.64
CA PRO A 72 -3.24 -3.79 18.20
C PRO A 72 -4.54 -3.45 17.45
N ALA A 73 -5.71 -3.75 18.02
CA ALA A 73 -7.01 -3.49 17.41
C ALA A 73 -7.31 -1.98 17.28
N VAL A 74 -6.85 -1.17 18.25
CA VAL A 74 -7.00 0.30 18.22
C VAL A 74 -6.19 0.90 17.07
N LEU A 75 -4.97 0.39 16.82
CA LEU A 75 -4.12 0.82 15.71
C LEU A 75 -4.63 0.38 14.33
N THR A 76 -5.55 -0.59 14.28
CA THR A 76 -6.18 -1.04 13.03
C THR A 76 -7.30 -0.08 12.59
N ASN A 77 -7.93 0.64 13.53
CA ASN A 77 -9.00 1.60 13.24
C ASN A 77 -8.47 3.00 12.88
N THR A 78 -7.22 3.28 13.23
CA THR A 78 -6.53 4.48 12.75
C THR A 78 -6.13 4.33 11.28
N SER A 79 -6.16 5.41 10.49
CA SER A 79 -5.75 5.46 9.07
C SER A 79 -4.26 5.18 8.81
N ILE A 80 -3.61 4.40 9.69
CA ILE A 80 -2.22 3.98 9.60
C ILE A 80 -2.08 3.00 8.44
N ARG A 81 -1.13 3.30 7.55
CA ARG A 81 -0.82 2.43 6.40
C ARG A 81 0.11 1.30 6.85
N TRP A 82 -0.42 0.09 6.83
CA TRP A 82 0.31 -1.14 7.14
C TRP A 82 0.88 -1.76 5.86
N PHE A 83 2.14 -2.17 5.93
CA PHE A 83 2.89 -2.88 4.90
C PHE A 83 3.23 -4.28 5.41
N ARG A 84 3.40 -5.23 4.49
CA ARG A 84 3.71 -6.65 4.81
C ARG A 84 4.95 -7.10 4.04
N ARG A 85 5.73 -7.99 4.66
CA ARG A 85 6.89 -8.61 3.99
C ARG A 85 6.43 -9.48 2.82
N ARG A 86 6.98 -9.24 1.63
CA ARG A 86 6.78 -10.10 0.44
C ARG A 86 7.54 -11.42 0.65
N GLY A 87 6.97 -12.37 1.39
CA GLY A 87 7.71 -13.58 1.76
C GLY A 87 6.91 -14.87 1.96
N ALA A 88 5.58 -14.86 2.05
CA ALA A 88 4.82 -16.11 2.26
C ALA A 88 3.43 -16.16 1.62
N ALA A 89 2.86 -15.03 1.18
CA ALA A 89 1.56 -14.98 0.51
C ALA A 89 1.67 -14.87 -1.03
N ALA A 90 2.84 -15.15 -1.60
CA ALA A 90 3.02 -15.18 -3.06
C ALA A 90 2.53 -16.50 -3.70
N ALA A 91 1.96 -17.43 -2.91
CA ALA A 91 1.49 -18.74 -3.38
C ALA A 91 -0.04 -18.86 -3.45
N VAL A 92 -0.81 -17.82 -3.14
CA VAL A 92 -2.25 -17.79 -3.41
C VAL A 92 -2.53 -16.48 -4.14
N THR A 93 -3.00 -16.63 -5.39
CA THR A 93 -3.25 -15.62 -6.43
C THR A 93 -1.99 -15.01 -7.06
N ALA A 94 -1.35 -15.81 -7.90
CA ALA A 94 -0.64 -15.31 -9.07
C ALA A 94 -1.65 -14.66 -10.02
N GLU A 95 -2.07 -13.43 -9.72
CA GLU A 95 -2.73 -12.46 -10.62
C GLU A 95 -3.09 -11.23 -9.79
N GLY A 96 -2.36 -10.12 -9.97
CA GLY A 96 -2.69 -8.85 -9.28
C GLY A 96 -1.49 -8.00 -8.89
N THR A 97 -0.77 -7.51 -9.91
CA THR A 97 -0.21 -6.14 -9.97
C THR A 97 0.26 -5.52 -8.65
N GLY A 98 1.53 -5.73 -8.29
CA GLY A 98 2.25 -4.94 -7.28
C GLY A 98 2.60 -3.51 -7.72
N ALA A 99 1.78 -2.90 -8.56
CA ALA A 99 1.86 -1.49 -8.91
C ALA A 99 0.63 -0.81 -8.30
N ASN A 100 0.85 0.18 -7.43
CA ASN A 100 -0.18 1.13 -7.01
C ASN A 100 -0.57 2.04 -8.20
N VAL A 101 -1.09 1.43 -9.26
CA VAL A 101 -1.62 2.09 -10.44
C VAL A 101 -3.08 1.68 -10.52
N VAL A 102 -3.99 2.61 -10.21
CA VAL A 102 -5.40 2.45 -10.54
C VAL A 102 -5.52 2.81 -12.02
N ALA A 103 -5.47 1.80 -12.89
CA ALA A 103 -5.82 1.96 -14.30
C ALA A 103 -7.31 1.66 -14.45
N PHE A 104 -8.09 2.63 -14.93
CA PHE A 104 -9.47 2.40 -15.37
C PHE A 104 -9.42 1.60 -16.67
N SER A 105 -10.00 0.40 -16.69
CA SER A 105 -10.07 -0.42 -17.91
C SER A 105 -10.89 0.30 -18.99
N GLN A 106 -10.25 0.68 -20.10
CA GLN A 106 -10.95 1.01 -21.34
C GLN A 106 -11.53 -0.25 -21.96
N ARG A 107 -12.77 -0.59 -21.61
CA ARG A 107 -13.76 -1.29 -22.46
C ARG A 107 -15.12 -0.79 -21.93
N ASP A 108 -15.88 0.02 -22.64
CA ASP A 108 -16.39 -0.23 -23.98
C ASP A 108 -15.89 0.75 -25.05
N ALA A 109 -15.11 0.24 -25.99
CA ALA A 109 -14.93 0.82 -27.32
C ALA A 109 -15.36 -0.21 -28.37
N GLU A 110 -16.47 -0.91 -28.11
CA GLU A 110 -17.07 -1.87 -29.05
C GLU A 110 -18.61 -1.76 -29.02
N ALA A 111 -19.11 -0.53 -29.08
CA ALA A 111 -20.53 -0.23 -29.31
C ALA A 111 -20.75 0.60 -30.59
N ASP A 112 -19.76 0.69 -31.48
CA ASP A 112 -19.83 1.56 -32.67
C ASP A 112 -19.48 0.85 -33.99
N ALA A 113 -19.54 -0.49 -34.03
CA ALA A 113 -19.22 -1.26 -35.25
C ALA A 113 -20.23 -2.37 -35.58
N ILE A 114 -21.49 -2.24 -35.13
CA ILE A 114 -22.61 -3.09 -35.59
C ILE A 114 -23.82 -2.21 -35.93
N VAL A 115 -23.64 -1.25 -36.85
CA VAL A 115 -24.76 -0.68 -37.64
C VAL A 115 -24.28 -0.45 -39.08
N GLU A 116 -23.78 -1.50 -39.73
CA GLU A 116 -23.67 -1.54 -41.19
C GLU A 116 -24.44 -2.77 -41.67
N GLY A 117 -25.72 -2.57 -41.96
CA GLY A 117 -26.56 -3.60 -42.57
C GLY A 117 -28.07 -3.38 -42.40
N PHE A 118 -28.67 -2.74 -43.40
CA PHE A 118 -30.08 -2.87 -43.82
C PHE A 118 -31.19 -2.10 -43.07
N GLY A 119 -31.68 -1.07 -43.75
CA GLY A 119 -33.00 -0.44 -43.58
C GLY A 119 -32.94 0.95 -44.23
N GLY A 120 -33.25 1.16 -45.50
CA GLY A 120 -34.47 0.71 -46.16
C GLY A 120 -35.62 1.65 -45.78
N ALA A 121 -35.81 2.70 -46.58
CA ALA A 121 -36.98 3.59 -46.65
C ALA A 121 -37.19 4.62 -45.51
N GLU A 122 -36.47 5.75 -45.57
CA GLU A 122 -37.03 7.04 -45.15
C GLU A 122 -37.99 7.52 -46.25
N GLU A 123 -39.25 7.10 -46.14
CA GLU A 123 -40.36 7.69 -46.87
C GLU A 123 -40.62 9.10 -46.32
N THR A 124 -40.35 10.08 -47.17
CA THR A 124 -40.45 11.50 -46.94
C THR A 124 -41.90 11.92 -46.66
N LEU A 125 -42.28 12.03 -45.39
CA LEU A 125 -43.48 12.75 -44.96
C LEU A 125 -43.16 14.24 -44.78
N ALA A 126 -42.80 14.89 -45.89
CA ALA A 126 -43.09 16.31 -46.09
C ALA A 126 -44.58 16.38 -46.41
N ASP A 127 -45.41 16.82 -45.47
CA ASP A 127 -45.87 18.22 -45.50
C ASP A 127 -46.40 18.52 -46.91
N PHE A 128 -47.55 17.96 -47.30
CA PHE A 128 -48.86 18.56 -47.01
C PHE A 128 -48.90 20.09 -47.23
N ARG A 129 -48.18 20.60 -48.24
CA ARG A 129 -48.36 21.96 -48.76
C ARG A 129 -48.12 22.03 -50.28
N ALA A 130 -49.16 22.52 -50.96
CA ALA A 130 -49.32 22.77 -52.41
C ALA A 130 -49.62 21.49 -53.22
N ALA A 131 -50.82 21.22 -53.72
CA ALA A 131 -51.73 22.03 -54.55
C ALA A 131 -53.08 21.26 -54.57
N SER A 132 -54.27 21.79 -54.27
CA SER A 132 -55.07 22.72 -55.09
C SER A 132 -54.70 22.80 -56.56
#